data_AF-A0A427CBV1-F1
#
_entry.id   AF-A0A427CBV1-F1
#
_cell.length_a   1.000
_cell.length_b   1.000
_cell.length_c   1.000
_cell.angle_alpha   90.00
_cell.angle_beta   90.00
_cell.angle_gamma   90.00
#
_symmetry.space_group_name_H-M   'P 1'
#
loop_
_entity.id
_entity.type
_entity.pdbx_description
1 polymer ?
#
loop_
_entity_poly.entity_id
_entity_poly.type
_entity_poly.pdbx_seq_one_letter_code
_entity_poly.pdbx_strand_id
1 'polypeptide(L)'
;MELGSEFYWFILIGLGAQLVDGALGMAFGLVSSSVMLSMGIPPAAVSASVHTAEVFTTGASGVSHLVAGNVDKRLFLRLALPGAVGGVLGAYVLTQLPGDAIRPFIYAYLLVLAVFILLRAAGRMVPRQEVKRVPLLGFVAGMLDASGGGGWGPVATST
;
A
#
# COMPACT_ATOMS: atom_id res chain seq x y z
N MET A 1 8.33 -29.09 9.76
CA MET A 1 8.82 -27.73 9.43
C MET A 1 9.51 -27.22 10.67
N GLU A 2 10.84 -27.14 10.66
CA GLU A 2 11.56 -26.41 11.72
C GLU A 2 11.48 -24.91 11.38
N LEU A 3 10.96 -24.12 12.32
CA LEU A 3 10.85 -22.68 12.15
C LEU A 3 12.21 -22.05 12.47
N GLY A 4 12.93 -21.62 11.44
CA GLY A 4 14.24 -20.96 11.57
C GLY A 4 14.15 -19.60 12.30
N SER A 5 15.29 -19.03 12.68
CA SER A 5 15.38 -17.72 13.34
C SER A 5 14.76 -16.59 12.51
N GLU A 6 14.81 -16.69 11.19
CA GLU A 6 14.20 -15.77 10.23
C GLU A 6 12.69 -15.64 10.41
N PHE A 7 12.01 -16.72 10.78
CA PHE A 7 10.56 -16.72 11.02
C PHE A 7 10.17 -15.75 12.13
N TYR A 8 10.91 -15.73 13.24
CA TYR A 8 10.66 -14.83 14.36
C TYR A 8 10.97 -13.37 13.98
N TRP A 9 12.00 -13.13 13.17
CA TRP A 9 12.27 -11.81 12.64
C TRP A 9 11.13 -11.30 11.76
N PHE A 10 10.60 -12.13 10.86
CA PHE A 10 9.44 -11.74 10.04
C PHE A 10 8.20 -11.41 10.88
N ILE A 11 7.95 -12.13 11.97
CA ILE A 11 6.85 -11.80 12.89
C ILE A 11 7.07 -10.42 13.52
N LEU A 12 8.25 -10.15 14.07
CA LEU A 12 8.53 -8.88 14.74
C LEU A 12 8.47 -7.69 13.77
N ILE A 13 9.05 -7.86 12.58
CA ILE A 13 9.01 -6.84 11.52
C ILE A 13 7.57 -6.59 11.06
N GLY A 14 6.81 -7.66 10.80
CA GLY A 14 5.41 -7.56 10.38
C GLY A 14 4.52 -6.88 11.43
N LEU A 15 4.69 -7.23 12.71
CA LEU A 15 4.01 -6.57 13.82
C LEU A 15 4.37 -5.08 13.92
N GLY A 16 5.67 -4.76 13.84
CA GLY A 16 6.14 -3.38 13.86
C GLY A 16 5.59 -2.56 12.69
N ALA A 17 5.67 -3.11 11.48
CA ALA A 17 5.12 -2.50 10.27
C ALA A 17 3.61 -2.26 10.43
N GLN A 18 2.86 -3.22 10.97
CA GLN A 18 1.41 -3.09 11.15
C GLN A 18 1.02 -2.10 12.25
N LEU A 19 1.84 -1.94 13.30
CA LEU A 19 1.60 -0.91 14.32
C LEU A 19 1.77 0.50 13.74
N VAL A 20 2.81 0.71 12.95
CA VAL A 20 3.03 1.99 12.24
C VAL A 20 1.90 2.23 11.24
N ASP A 21 1.51 1.20 10.50
CA ASP A 21 0.40 1.26 9.55
C ASP A 21 -0.94 1.54 10.22
N GLY A 22 -1.25 0.91 11.35
CA GLY A 22 -2.48 1.18 12.10
C GLY A 22 -2.53 2.61 12.66
N ALA A 23 -1.38 3.21 12.96
CA ALA A 23 -1.29 4.58 13.45
C ALA A 23 -1.38 5.64 12.33
N LEU A 24 -0.75 5.38 11.18
CA LEU A 24 -0.64 6.34 10.07
C LEU A 24 -1.65 6.09 8.94
N GLY A 25 -2.18 4.87 8.85
CA GLY A 25 -3.03 4.38 7.76
C GLY A 25 -2.29 4.15 6.43
N MET A 26 -0.94 4.11 6.40
CA MET A 26 -0.20 4.17 5.13
C MET A 26 1.29 3.73 5.12
N ALA A 27 1.69 2.67 5.82
CA ALA A 27 3.11 2.33 5.94
C ALA A 27 3.49 0.85 5.81
N PHE A 28 2.52 -0.07 5.89
CA PHE A 28 2.84 -1.51 5.96
C PHE A 28 3.63 -1.98 4.73
N GLY A 29 3.12 -1.74 3.53
CA GLY A 29 3.77 -2.20 2.30
C GLY A 29 5.18 -1.66 2.09
N LEU A 30 5.43 -0.39 2.42
CA LEU A 30 6.76 0.22 2.30
C LEU A 30 7.78 -0.37 3.27
N VAL A 31 7.41 -0.52 4.55
CA VAL A 31 8.31 -1.06 5.59
C VAL A 31 8.60 -2.53 5.32
N SER A 32 7.54 -3.33 5.13
CA SER A 32 7.66 -4.77 4.90
C SER A 32 8.42 -5.08 3.61
N SER A 33 8.12 -4.37 2.51
CA SER A 33 8.83 -4.58 1.24
C SER A 33 10.31 -4.20 1.34
N SER A 34 10.64 -3.09 2.01
CA SER A 34 12.03 -2.67 2.17
C SER A 34 12.86 -3.71 2.92
N VAL A 35 12.31 -4.26 4.01
CA VAL A 35 13.01 -5.28 4.80
C VAL A 35 13.15 -6.58 4.02
N MET A 36 12.07 -7.08 3.43
CA MET A 36 12.10 -8.33 2.67
C MET A 36 13.03 -8.26 1.46
N LEU A 37 13.06 -7.13 0.73
CA LEU A 37 14.00 -6.90 -0.36
C LEU A 37 15.45 -6.83 0.13
N SER A 38 15.70 -6.20 1.29
CA SER A 38 17.04 -6.14 1.90
C SER A 38 17.58 -7.52 2.30
N MET A 39 16.68 -8.46 2.59
CA MET A 39 16.99 -9.87 2.85
C MET A 39 17.18 -10.70 1.57
N GLY A 40 17.12 -10.08 0.39
CA GLY A 40 17.32 -10.74 -0.89
C GLY A 40 16.11 -11.54 -1.41
N ILE A 41 14.94 -11.35 -0.81
CA ILE A 41 13.72 -12.04 -1.27
C ILE A 41 13.33 -11.51 -2.66
N PRO A 42 12.99 -12.38 -3.63
CA PRO A 42 12.59 -11.94 -4.96
C PRO A 42 11.43 -10.94 -4.94
N PRO A 43 11.45 -9.84 -5.73
CA PRO A 43 10.42 -8.80 -5.69
C PRO A 43 8.98 -9.31 -5.87
N ALA A 44 8.79 -10.33 -6.71
CA ALA A 44 7.48 -10.95 -6.91
C ALA A 44 6.95 -11.63 -5.64
N ALA A 45 7.82 -12.32 -4.90
CA ALA A 45 7.46 -12.95 -3.63
C ALA A 45 7.19 -11.90 -2.54
N VAL A 46 8.01 -10.85 -2.48
CA VAL A 46 7.79 -9.71 -1.57
C VAL A 46 6.42 -9.08 -1.80
N SER A 47 6.13 -8.71 -3.06
CA SER A 47 4.85 -8.09 -3.43
C SER A 47 3.67 -8.99 -3.09
N ALA A 48 3.75 -10.28 -3.42
CA ALA A 48 2.68 -11.23 -3.13
C ALA A 48 2.44 -11.37 -1.62
N SER A 49 3.49 -11.52 -0.81
CA SER A 49 3.38 -11.64 0.64
C SER A 49 2.81 -10.38 1.29
N VAL A 50 3.28 -9.20 0.88
CA VAL A 50 2.85 -7.92 1.43
C VAL A 50 1.37 -7.67 1.16
N HIS A 51 0.92 -7.75 -0.10
CA HIS A 51 -0.49 -7.53 -0.43
C HIS A 51 -1.39 -8.58 0.21
N THR A 52 -0.93 -9.84 0.30
CA THR A 52 -1.69 -10.88 1.00
C THR A 52 -1.89 -10.52 2.46
N ALA A 53 -0.84 -10.05 3.15
CA ALA A 53 -0.94 -9.61 4.53
C ALA A 53 -1.85 -8.38 4.68
N GLU A 54 -1.73 -7.38 3.81
CA GLU A 54 -2.55 -6.16 3.81
C GLU A 54 -4.05 -6.47 3.63
N VAL A 55 -4.41 -7.44 2.79
CA VAL A 55 -5.82 -7.87 2.67
C VAL A 55 -6.40 -8.28 4.03
N PHE A 56 -5.65 -9.02 4.85
CA PHE A 56 -6.10 -9.43 6.18
C PHE A 56 -6.07 -8.28 7.19
N THR A 57 -4.99 -7.52 7.24
CA THR A 57 -4.83 -6.48 8.27
C THR A 57 -5.71 -5.26 7.99
N THR A 58 -5.73 -4.78 6.75
CA THR A 58 -6.65 -3.72 6.31
C THR A 58 -8.09 -4.22 6.33
N GLY A 59 -8.35 -5.48 6.01
CA GLY A 59 -9.67 -6.10 6.15
C GLY A 59 -10.18 -6.08 7.59
N ALA A 60 -9.34 -6.50 8.55
CA ALA A 60 -9.67 -6.47 9.97
C ALA A 60 -9.90 -5.03 10.47
N SER A 61 -9.05 -4.08 10.08
CA SER A 61 -9.21 -2.65 10.38
C SER A 61 -10.52 -2.10 9.79
N GLY A 62 -10.80 -2.39 8.53
CA GLY A 62 -12.03 -1.96 7.85
C GLY A 62 -13.30 -2.51 8.51
N VAL A 63 -13.29 -3.78 8.93
CA VAL A 63 -14.38 -4.37 9.70
C VAL A 63 -14.55 -3.68 11.05
N SER A 64 -13.45 -3.40 11.76
CA SER A 64 -13.50 -2.66 13.04
C SER A 64 -14.15 -1.28 12.87
N HIS A 65 -13.74 -0.52 11.85
CA HIS A 65 -14.35 0.77 11.53
C HIS A 65 -15.83 0.66 11.13
N LEU A 66 -16.20 -0.39 10.39
CA LEU A 66 -17.59 -0.63 10.00
C LEU A 66 -18.47 -0.95 11.22
N VAL A 67 -17.99 -1.81 12.13
CA VAL A 67 -18.67 -2.17 13.38
C VAL A 67 -18.79 -0.96 14.30
N ALA A 68 -17.78 -0.10 14.35
CA ALA A 68 -17.81 1.16 15.10
C ALA A 68 -18.74 2.23 14.49
N GLY A 69 -19.32 2.00 13.31
CA GLY A 69 -20.18 2.97 12.62
C GLY A 69 -19.43 4.16 12.01
N ASN A 70 -18.10 4.07 11.90
CA ASN A 70 -17.22 5.16 11.44
C ASN A 70 -17.02 5.19 9.92
N VAL A 71 -17.92 4.54 9.15
CA VAL A 71 -17.78 4.38 7.69
C VAL A 71 -18.92 5.07 6.96
N ASP A 72 -18.58 6.09 6.16
CA ASP A 72 -19.48 6.61 5.13
C ASP A 72 -19.55 5.61 3.97
N LYS A 73 -20.67 4.90 3.86
CA LYS A 73 -20.90 3.87 2.82
C LYS A 73 -20.84 4.44 1.40
N ARG A 74 -21.24 5.69 1.19
CA ARG A 74 -21.22 6.34 -0.13
C ARG A 74 -19.80 6.67 -0.54
N LEU A 75 -18.99 7.19 0.37
CA LEU A 75 -17.56 7.44 0.15
C LEU A 75 -16.82 6.11 -0.08
N PHE A 76 -17.07 5.11 0.78
CA PHE A 76 -16.47 3.79 0.69
C PHE A 76 -16.71 3.16 -0.69
N LEU A 77 -17.95 3.05 -1.16
CA LEU A 77 -18.25 2.43 -2.46
C LEU A 77 -17.67 3.22 -3.63
N ARG A 78 -17.62 4.56 -3.52
CA ARG A 78 -17.02 5.44 -4.53
C ARG A 78 -15.50 5.35 -4.61
N LEU A 79 -14.83 4.85 -3.58
CA LEU A 79 -13.39 4.59 -3.58
C LEU A 79 -13.09 3.12 -3.92
N ALA A 80 -13.77 2.19 -3.23
CA ALA A 80 -13.50 0.76 -3.29
C ALA A 80 -13.77 0.17 -4.67
N LEU A 81 -14.91 0.49 -5.31
CA LEU A 81 -15.23 -0.09 -6.62
C LEU A 81 -14.27 0.39 -7.72
N PRO A 82 -14.04 1.71 -7.91
CA PRO A 82 -13.08 2.18 -8.90
C PRO A 82 -11.66 1.74 -8.57
N GLY A 83 -11.30 1.68 -7.28
CA GLY A 83 -9.98 1.21 -6.84
C GLY A 83 -9.73 -0.26 -7.12
N ALA A 84 -10.71 -1.13 -6.90
CA ALA A 84 -10.61 -2.53 -7.28
C ALA A 84 -10.42 -2.68 -8.80
N VAL A 85 -11.17 -1.93 -9.61
CA VAL A 85 -11.00 -1.92 -11.08
C VAL A 85 -9.61 -1.41 -11.46
N GLY A 86 -9.16 -0.31 -10.87
CA GLY A 86 -7.84 0.25 -11.09
C GLY A 86 -6.72 -0.72 -10.73
N GLY A 87 -6.83 -1.40 -9.58
CA GLY A 87 -5.87 -2.41 -9.14
C GLY A 87 -5.80 -3.62 -10.05
N VAL A 88 -6.94 -4.15 -10.48
CA VAL A 88 -7.00 -5.26 -11.45
C VAL A 88 -6.33 -4.86 -12.77
N LEU A 89 -6.64 -3.67 -13.29
CA LEU A 89 -6.04 -3.18 -14.52
C LEU A 89 -4.54 -2.89 -14.36
N GLY A 90 -4.12 -2.31 -13.24
CA GLY A 90 -2.72 -2.05 -12.92
C GLY A 90 -1.91 -3.34 -12.86
N ALA A 91 -2.41 -4.35 -12.15
CA ALA A 91 -1.78 -5.67 -12.08
C ALA A 91 -1.73 -6.36 -13.46
N TYR A 92 -2.83 -6.28 -14.24
CA TYR A 92 -2.86 -6.85 -15.58
C TYR A 92 -1.84 -6.20 -16.51
N VAL A 93 -1.78 -4.87 -16.55
CA VAL A 93 -0.78 -4.15 -17.36
C VAL A 93 0.64 -4.48 -16.93
N LEU A 94 0.90 -4.50 -15.60
CA LEU A 94 2.24 -4.78 -15.08
C LEU A 94 2.72 -6.18 -15.48
N THR A 95 1.83 -7.18 -15.42
CA THR A 95 2.16 -8.57 -15.74
C THR A 95 2.39 -8.83 -17.23
N GLN A 96 1.97 -7.92 -18.11
CA GLN A 96 2.21 -7.99 -19.56
C GLN A 96 3.54 -7.34 -19.99
N LEU A 97 4.20 -6.59 -19.09
CA LEU A 97 5.43 -5.87 -19.41
C LEU A 97 6.69 -6.67 -19.00
N PRO A 98 7.80 -6.56 -19.76
CA PRO A 98 9.04 -7.23 -19.39
C PRO A 98 9.58 -6.69 -18.07
N GLY A 99 9.80 -7.60 -17.11
CA GLY A 99 10.21 -7.27 -15.73
C GLY A 99 11.45 -6.38 -15.64
N ASP A 100 12.46 -6.64 -16.49
CA ASP A 100 13.71 -5.87 -16.52
C ASP A 100 13.52 -4.43 -17.02
N ALA A 101 12.54 -4.20 -17.89
CA ALA A 101 12.22 -2.88 -18.41
C ALA A 101 11.44 -2.05 -17.39
N ILE A 102 10.54 -2.67 -16.60
CA ILE A 102 9.67 -1.96 -15.66
C ILE A 102 10.29 -1.74 -14.28
N ARG A 103 11.23 -2.61 -13.88
CA ARG A 103 11.94 -2.54 -12.59
C ARG A 103 12.48 -1.13 -12.25
N PRO A 104 13.20 -0.41 -13.13
CA PRO A 104 13.70 0.94 -12.79
C PRO A 104 12.57 1.95 -12.56
N PHE A 105 11.43 1.83 -13.26
CA PHE A 105 10.28 2.71 -13.07
C PHE A 105 9.61 2.47 -11.72
N ILE A 106 9.45 1.21 -11.31
CA ILE A 106 8.92 0.85 -9.99
C ILE A 106 9.80 1.44 -8.88
N TYR A 107 11.13 1.28 -8.99
CA TYR A 107 12.05 1.84 -7.99
C TYR A 107 12.04 3.37 -7.96
N ALA A 108 11.99 4.04 -9.11
CA ALA A 108 11.87 5.49 -9.17
C ALA A 108 10.56 5.96 -8.52
N TYR A 109 9.45 5.30 -8.81
CA TYR A 109 8.14 5.58 -8.21
C TYR A 109 8.16 5.40 -6.68
N LEU A 110 8.66 4.26 -6.19
CA LEU A 110 8.79 4.00 -4.76
C LEU A 110 9.70 5.01 -4.06
N LEU A 111 10.78 5.44 -4.71
CA LEU A 111 11.66 6.47 -4.17
C LEU A 111 10.94 7.83 -4.06
N VAL A 112 10.21 8.24 -5.09
CA VAL A 112 9.40 9.46 -5.07
C VAL A 112 8.38 9.40 -3.94
N LEU A 113 7.71 8.26 -3.78
CA LEU A 113 6.77 8.02 -2.69
C LEU A 113 7.42 8.11 -1.31
N ALA A 114 8.57 7.46 -1.12
CA ALA A 114 9.30 7.52 0.13
C ALA A 114 9.71 8.97 0.49
N VAL A 115 10.23 9.71 -0.49
CA VAL A 115 10.56 11.14 -0.30
C VAL A 115 9.31 11.95 0.02
N PHE A 116 8.20 11.73 -0.68
CA PHE A 116 6.94 12.42 -0.42
C PHE A 116 6.43 12.17 1.02
N ILE A 117 6.49 10.92 1.49
CA ILE A 117 6.09 10.56 2.86
C ILE A 117 7.02 11.21 3.89
N LEU A 118 8.34 11.22 3.66
CA LEU A 118 9.31 11.87 4.54
C LEU A 118 9.09 13.39 4.62
N LEU A 119 8.81 14.04 3.48
CA LEU A 119 8.51 15.47 3.43
C LEU A 119 7.20 15.81 4.15
N ARG A 120 6.18 14.96 4.02
CA ARG A 120 4.90 15.09 4.75
C ARG A 120 5.11 14.91 6.25
N ALA A 121 5.86 13.89 6.67
CA ALA A 121 6.20 13.63 8.07
C ALA A 121 7.03 14.78 8.69
N ALA A 122 7.87 15.44 7.89
CA ALA A 122 8.61 16.65 8.29
C ALA A 122 7.74 17.93 8.33
N GLY A 123 6.43 17.83 8.08
CA GLY A 123 5.50 18.95 8.08
C GLY A 123 5.67 19.94 6.91
N ARG A 124 6.40 19.54 5.85
CA ARG A 124 6.75 20.43 4.72
C ARG A 124 5.76 20.38 3.56
N MET A 125 4.79 19.47 3.60
CA MET A 125 3.76 19.32 2.57
C MET A 125 2.38 19.21 3.20
N VAL A 126 1.53 20.23 3.00
CA VAL A 126 0.11 20.19 3.36
C VAL A 126 -0.70 20.84 2.23
N PRO A 127 -1.18 20.08 1.22
CA PRO A 127 -2.19 20.57 0.31
C PRO A 127 -3.59 20.35 0.94
N ARG A 128 -4.22 21.45 1.36
CA ARG A 128 -5.63 21.49 1.80
C ARG A 128 -6.57 21.59 0.61
N GLN A 129 -6.78 20.52 -0.14
CA GLN A 129 -7.84 20.53 -1.15
C GLN A 129 -8.80 19.36 -1.01
N GLU A 130 -10.08 19.69 -0.94
CA GLU A 130 -11.17 18.73 -1.07
C GLU A 130 -11.07 18.00 -2.40
N VAL A 131 -10.93 16.69 -2.31
CA VAL A 131 -10.93 15.78 -3.45
C VAL A 131 -12.30 15.84 -4.12
N LYS A 132 -12.39 16.52 -5.27
CA LYS A 132 -13.64 16.63 -6.04
C LYS A 132 -13.96 15.37 -6.86
N ARG A 133 -12.95 14.53 -7.17
CA ARG A 133 -13.08 13.35 -8.06
C ARG A 133 -12.72 12.06 -7.35
N VAL A 134 -13.45 11.76 -6.28
CA VAL A 134 -13.28 10.55 -5.45
C VAL A 134 -13.16 9.24 -6.27
N PRO A 135 -14.01 8.96 -7.30
CA PRO A 135 -13.89 7.72 -8.06
C PRO A 135 -12.61 7.60 -8.88
N LEU A 136 -12.17 8.69 -9.50
CA LEU A 136 -10.91 8.72 -10.25
C LEU A 136 -9.72 8.53 -9.30
N LEU A 137 -9.84 9.07 -8.09
CA LEU A 137 -8.82 8.93 -7.06
C LEU A 137 -8.70 7.49 -6.58
N GLY A 138 -9.83 6.81 -6.31
CA GLY A 138 -9.82 5.37 -6.02
C GLY A 138 -9.17 4.58 -7.15
N PHE A 139 -9.56 4.83 -8.40
CA PHE A 139 -8.99 4.16 -9.58
C PHE A 139 -7.47 4.32 -9.70
N VAL A 140 -6.97 5.57 -9.67
CA VAL A 140 -5.54 5.85 -9.80
C VAL A 140 -4.77 5.30 -8.61
N ALA A 141 -5.29 5.46 -7.39
CA ALA A 141 -4.68 4.90 -6.19
C ALA A 141 -4.54 3.39 -6.30
N GLY A 142 -5.60 2.67 -6.68
CA GLY A 142 -5.58 1.21 -6.82
C GLY A 142 -4.65 0.72 -7.91
N MET A 143 -4.63 1.41 -9.06
CA MET A 143 -3.73 1.08 -10.17
C MET A 143 -2.25 1.24 -9.78
N LEU A 144 -1.93 2.34 -9.10
CA LEU A 144 -0.57 2.61 -8.62
C LEU A 144 -0.14 1.64 -7.53
N ASP A 145 -1.04 1.36 -6.58
CA ASP A 145 -0.81 0.43 -5.46
C ASP A 145 -0.49 -0.98 -5.97
N ALA A 146 -1.32 -1.52 -6.87
CA ALA A 146 -1.11 -2.82 -7.49
C ALA A 146 0.18 -2.91 -8.35
N SER A 147 0.65 -1.77 -8.88
CA SER A 147 1.85 -1.74 -9.73
C SER A 147 3.16 -1.68 -8.94
N GLY A 148 3.14 -1.14 -7.72
CA GLY A 148 4.34 -0.80 -6.96
C GLY A 148 4.39 -1.33 -5.53
N GLY A 149 3.31 -1.92 -5.00
CA GLY A 149 3.24 -2.33 -3.58
C GLY A 149 3.11 -1.16 -2.60
N GLY A 150 2.61 -0.04 -3.09
CA GLY A 150 2.36 1.17 -2.32
C GLY A 150 1.81 2.29 -3.19
N GLY A 151 1.00 3.17 -2.60
CA GLY A 151 0.39 4.29 -3.29
C GLY A 151 -0.99 4.64 -2.76
N TRP A 152 -1.72 3.65 -2.23
CA TRP A 152 -3.08 3.87 -1.74
C TRP A 152 -3.15 4.93 -0.64
N GLY A 153 -2.40 4.78 0.45
CA GLY A 153 -2.40 5.74 1.56
C GLY A 153 -1.93 7.16 1.17
N PRO A 154 -0.76 7.35 0.55
CA PRO A 154 -0.27 8.66 0.14
C PRO A 154 -1.20 9.41 -0.83
N VAL A 155 -1.88 8.69 -1.72
CA VAL A 155 -2.71 9.26 -2.79
C VAL A 155 -4.17 9.44 -2.35
N ALA A 156 -4.73 8.46 -1.62
CA ALA A 156 -6.13 8.47 -1.20
C ALA A 156 -6.39 9.16 0.15
N THR A 157 -5.37 9.36 0.99
CA THR A 157 -5.56 9.96 2.32
C THR A 157 -5.39 11.47 2.29
N SER A 158 -6.48 12.21 2.51
CA SER A 158 -6.55 13.68 2.40
C SER A 158 -6.30 14.46 3.70
N THR A 159 -5.64 13.89 4.71
CA THR A 159 -5.34 14.58 5.99
C THR A 159 -4.37 15.74 5.85
#